data_AF-A0A840V5B0-F1
#
_entry.id   AF-A0A840V5B0-F1
#
_cell.length_a   1.000
_cell.length_b   1.000
_cell.length_c   1.000
_cell.angle_alpha   90.00
_cell.angle_beta   90.00
_cell.angle_gamma   90.00
#
_symmetry.space_group_name_H-M   'P 1'
#
loop_
_entity.id
_entity.type
_entity.pdbx_description
1 polymer ?
#
loop_
_entity_poly.entity_id
_entity_poly.type
_entity_poly.pdbx_seq_one_letter_code
_entity_poly.pdbx_strand_id
1 'polypeptide(L)'
;MKKLTDYKEWTEAEAKLNELKTERDRIEAELTELYSRSKPSGVDKLTAAAEILLSGGQAVAPTGEGYEKRLNELHGRKRVVLKAVEIHERAMKDLRAKLSAEICRELKPQYRKIVQRVADAAMALDAAMQAEKDFRDQLFQADIAYAGHLVPTVFHGVGTLDDDNSRISQFFQEARSAGYLSSIQ
;
A
#
# COMPACT_ATOMS: atom_id res chain seq x y z
N MET A 1 1.27 -6.52 19.43
CA MET A 1 1.56 -5.34 18.58
C MET A 1 0.24 -4.68 18.28
N LYS A 2 0.09 -3.38 18.52
CA LYS A 2 -1.15 -2.65 18.19
C LYS A 2 -1.37 -2.70 16.67
N LYS A 3 -2.61 -2.87 16.25
CA LYS A 3 -3.07 -2.80 14.87
C LYS A 3 -3.72 -1.45 14.63
N LEU A 4 -3.80 -1.01 13.37
CA LEU A 4 -4.53 0.21 13.00
C LEU A 4 -6.02 0.11 13.39
N THR A 5 -6.60 -1.08 13.31
CA THR A 5 -7.98 -1.38 13.72
C THR A 5 -8.24 -1.19 15.22
N ASP A 6 -7.20 -1.11 16.04
CA ASP A 6 -7.34 -0.87 17.48
C ASP A 6 -7.57 0.62 17.78
N TYR A 7 -7.36 1.50 16.79
CA TYR A 7 -7.56 2.95 16.92
C TYR A 7 -8.97 3.32 16.47
N LYS A 8 -9.73 3.93 17.39
CA LYS A 8 -11.11 4.41 17.13
C LYS A 8 -11.19 5.28 15.88
N GLU A 9 -10.31 6.29 15.77
CA GLU A 9 -10.25 7.21 14.62
C GLU A 9 -10.09 6.47 13.28
N TRP A 10 -9.33 5.36 13.25
CA TRP A 10 -9.15 4.55 12.04
C TRP A 10 -10.43 3.82 11.67
N THR A 11 -11.07 3.16 12.63
CA THR A 11 -12.32 2.42 12.41
C THR A 11 -13.47 3.35 11.99
N GLU A 12 -13.56 4.55 12.56
CA GLU A 12 -14.54 5.57 12.19
C GLU A 12 -14.29 6.08 10.76
N ALA A 13 -13.03 6.33 10.39
CA ALA A 13 -12.69 6.72 9.03
C ALA A 13 -13.01 5.62 8.01
N GLU A 14 -12.76 4.35 8.35
CA GLU A 14 -13.06 3.20 7.49
C GLU A 14 -14.57 2.99 7.33
N ALA A 15 -15.34 3.13 8.42
CA ALA A 15 -16.79 3.13 8.38
C ALA A 15 -17.33 4.25 7.47
N LYS A 16 -16.77 5.47 7.59
CA LYS A 16 -17.19 6.61 6.77
C LYS A 16 -16.89 6.40 5.28
N LEU A 17 -15.75 5.79 4.96
CA LEU A 17 -15.43 5.45 3.58
C LEU A 17 -16.42 4.44 2.99
N ASN A 18 -16.81 3.44 3.80
CA ASN A 18 -17.80 2.45 3.39
C ASN A 18 -19.17 3.08 3.16
N GLU A 19 -19.62 3.99 4.04
CA GLU A 19 -20.86 4.76 3.83
C GLU A 19 -20.85 5.51 2.49
N LEU A 20 -19.76 6.21 2.17
CA LEU A 20 -19.62 6.96 0.92
C LEU A 20 -19.63 6.03 -0.31
N LYS A 21 -19.02 4.85 -0.21
CA LYS A 21 -19.04 3.84 -1.28
C LYS A 21 -20.43 3.24 -1.47
N THR A 22 -21.14 2.92 -0.39
CA THR A 22 -22.53 2.46 -0.45
C THR A 22 -23.44 3.51 -1.09
N GLU A 23 -23.29 4.79 -0.74
CA GLU A 23 -24.06 5.87 -1.36
C GLU A 23 -23.75 6.02 -2.85
N ARG A 24 -22.46 5.92 -3.25
CA ARG A 24 -22.07 5.88 -4.67
C ARG A 24 -22.77 4.75 -5.40
N ASP A 25 -22.73 3.54 -4.86
CA ASP A 25 -23.29 2.34 -5.48
C ASP A 25 -24.81 2.45 -5.62
N ARG A 26 -25.46 3.04 -4.62
CA ARG A 26 -26.89 3.36 -4.68
C ARG A 26 -27.22 4.34 -5.82
N ILE A 27 -26.47 5.44 -5.94
CA ILE A 27 -26.65 6.41 -7.02
C ILE A 27 -26.43 5.76 -8.39
N GLU A 28 -25.45 4.86 -8.50
CA GLU A 28 -25.15 4.13 -9.74
C GLU A 28 -26.25 3.13 -10.13
N ALA A 29 -26.84 2.45 -9.14
CA ALA A 29 -28.02 1.61 -9.34
C ALA A 29 -29.23 2.43 -9.80
N GLU A 30 -29.51 3.57 -9.16
CA GLU A 30 -30.59 4.48 -9.55
C GLU A 30 -30.39 5.03 -10.98
N LEU A 31 -29.15 5.39 -11.35
CA LEU A 31 -28.84 5.82 -12.71
C LEU A 31 -29.09 4.70 -13.73
N THR A 32 -28.65 3.49 -13.43
CA THR A 32 -28.82 2.32 -14.30
C THR A 32 -30.31 2.00 -14.53
N GLU A 33 -31.11 2.06 -13.47
CA GLU A 33 -32.56 1.88 -13.53
C GLU A 33 -33.24 3.00 -14.34
N LEU A 34 -32.80 4.24 -14.16
CA LEU A 34 -33.35 5.38 -14.89
C LEU A 34 -33.03 5.29 -16.39
N TYR A 35 -31.82 4.82 -16.76
CA TYR A 35 -31.46 4.54 -18.15
C TYR A 35 -32.21 3.35 -18.76
N SER A 36 -32.52 2.31 -17.97
CA SER A 36 -33.29 1.16 -18.47
C SER A 36 -34.76 1.54 -18.74
N ARG A 37 -35.36 2.38 -17.88
CA ARG A 37 -36.72 2.91 -18.07
C ARG A 37 -36.85 3.90 -19.22
N SER A 38 -35.78 4.63 -19.57
CA SER A 38 -35.81 5.66 -20.63
C SER A 38 -35.53 5.16 -22.04
N LYS A 39 -35.14 3.90 -22.19
CA LYS A 39 -35.11 3.20 -23.48
C LYS A 39 -36.38 2.36 -23.60
N PRO A 40 -37.54 2.90 -24.03
CA PRO A 40 -38.52 2.04 -24.66
C PRO A 40 -37.83 1.35 -25.83
N SER A 41 -38.07 0.05 -26.00
CA SER A 41 -37.70 -0.60 -27.25
C SER A 41 -38.33 0.22 -28.40
N GLY A 42 -37.64 0.31 -29.55
CA GLY A 42 -38.19 1.05 -30.70
C GLY A 42 -39.59 0.55 -31.12
N VAL A 43 -39.90 -0.70 -30.76
CA VAL A 43 -41.18 -1.37 -31.00
C VAL A 43 -42.29 -0.78 -30.11
N ASP A 44 -42.04 -0.53 -28.82
CA ASP A 44 -43.08 -0.03 -27.90
C ASP A 44 -43.51 1.41 -28.20
N LYS A 45 -42.59 2.25 -28.69
CA LYS A 45 -42.94 3.63 -29.11
C LYS A 45 -43.80 3.64 -30.36
N LEU A 46 -43.52 2.74 -31.30
CA LEU A 46 -44.28 2.60 -32.55
C LEU A 46 -45.68 2.06 -32.29
N THR A 47 -45.83 1.05 -31.43
CA THR A 47 -47.12 0.48 -31.06
C THR A 47 -47.98 1.50 -30.29
N ALA A 48 -47.43 2.18 -29.29
CA ALA A 48 -48.14 3.21 -28.54
C ALA A 48 -48.52 4.43 -29.41
N ALA A 49 -47.66 4.85 -30.34
CA ALA A 49 -47.97 5.91 -31.29
C ALA A 49 -49.05 5.50 -32.30
N ALA A 50 -49.05 4.23 -32.73
CA ALA A 50 -50.06 3.68 -33.63
C ALA A 50 -51.44 3.59 -32.95
N GLU A 51 -51.51 3.18 -31.68
CA GLU A 51 -52.76 3.13 -30.91
C GLU A 51 -53.38 4.52 -30.71
N ILE A 52 -52.56 5.55 -30.43
CA ILE A 52 -53.03 6.92 -30.28
C ILE A 52 -53.55 7.48 -31.62
N LEU A 53 -52.83 7.21 -32.73
CA LEU A 53 -53.25 7.61 -34.08
C LEU A 53 -54.57 6.94 -34.51
N LEU A 54 -54.76 5.65 -34.19
CA LEU A 54 -55.98 4.90 -34.49
C LEU A 54 -57.19 5.38 -33.68
N SER A 55 -56.97 5.93 -32.49
CA SER A 55 -58.03 6.50 -31.64
C SER A 55 -58.41 7.95 -31.97
N GLY A 56 -57.79 8.55 -33.00
CA GLY A 56 -58.06 9.94 -33.42
C GLY A 56 -57.40 11.02 -32.55
N GLY A 57 -56.49 10.65 -31.66
CA GLY A 57 -55.72 11.58 -30.84
C GLY A 57 -54.43 12.05 -31.51
N GLN A 58 -53.93 13.23 -31.12
CA GLN A 58 -52.55 13.65 -31.44
C GLN A 58 -51.58 12.97 -30.46
N ALA A 59 -50.65 12.18 -30.98
CA ALA A 59 -49.59 11.57 -30.20
C ALA A 59 -48.63 12.66 -29.66
N VAL A 60 -48.80 13.02 -28.38
CA VAL A 60 -47.85 13.87 -27.66
C VAL A 60 -46.84 12.95 -26.97
N ALA A 61 -45.56 13.08 -27.32
CA ALA A 61 -44.49 12.38 -26.62
C ALA A 61 -44.49 12.79 -25.13
N PRO A 62 -44.40 11.84 -24.18
CA PRO A 62 -44.29 12.19 -22.77
C PRO A 62 -43.06 13.07 -22.57
N THR A 63 -43.26 14.27 -22.04
CA THR A 63 -42.25 15.31 -21.90
C THR A 63 -41.17 14.88 -20.91
N GLY A 64 -39.92 14.80 -21.38
CA GLY A 64 -38.74 14.33 -20.65
C GLY A 64 -38.18 15.27 -19.59
N GLU A 65 -38.85 16.37 -19.25
CA GLU A 65 -38.32 17.40 -18.33
C GLU A 65 -38.06 16.88 -16.91
N GLY A 66 -38.95 16.05 -16.36
CA GLY A 66 -38.75 15.44 -15.03
C GLY A 66 -37.61 14.41 -15.02
N TYR A 67 -37.42 13.73 -16.16
CA TYR A 67 -36.39 12.71 -16.35
C TYR A 67 -34.99 13.35 -16.45
N GLU A 68 -34.84 14.39 -17.27
CA GLU A 68 -33.58 15.12 -17.42
C GLU A 68 -33.17 15.82 -16.12
N LYS A 69 -34.13 16.40 -15.39
CA LYS A 69 -33.87 17.00 -14.09
C LYS A 69 -33.35 15.96 -13.09
N ARG A 70 -33.97 14.78 -13.04
CA ARG A 70 -33.53 13.69 -12.14
C ARG A 70 -32.17 13.12 -12.53
N LEU A 71 -31.89 12.96 -13.83
CA LEU A 71 -30.57 12.59 -14.32
C LEU A 71 -29.50 13.58 -13.88
N ASN A 72 -29.73 14.87 -14.11
CA ASN A 72 -28.79 15.92 -13.77
C ASN A 72 -28.52 15.96 -12.26
N GLU A 73 -29.55 15.77 -11.44
CA GLU A 73 -29.41 15.65 -9.98
C GLU A 73 -28.53 14.46 -9.58
N LEU A 74 -28.81 13.27 -10.12
CA LEU A 74 -28.04 12.05 -9.81
C LEU A 74 -26.59 12.14 -10.30
N HIS A 75 -26.34 12.71 -11.47
CA HIS A 75 -24.98 12.97 -11.98
C HIS A 75 -24.24 14.01 -11.14
N GLY A 76 -24.95 15.03 -10.65
CA GLY A 76 -24.41 16.01 -9.70
C GLY A 76 -24.00 15.35 -8.39
N ARG A 77 -24.91 14.57 -7.78
CA ARG A 77 -24.65 13.81 -6.55
C ARG A 77 -23.50 12.82 -6.73
N LYS A 78 -23.45 12.07 -7.84
CA LYS A 78 -22.35 11.14 -8.15
C LYS A 78 -21.00 11.86 -8.16
N ARG A 79 -20.89 13.02 -8.81
CA ARG A 79 -19.65 13.82 -8.85
C ARG A 79 -19.23 14.27 -7.45
N VAL A 80 -20.17 14.73 -6.64
CA VAL A 80 -19.90 15.14 -5.25
C VAL A 80 -19.41 13.95 -4.40
N VAL A 81 -20.09 12.81 -4.46
CA VAL A 81 -19.71 11.61 -3.69
C VAL A 81 -18.35 11.08 -4.14
N LEU A 82 -18.08 11.02 -5.44
CA LEU A 82 -16.76 10.61 -5.94
C LEU A 82 -15.65 11.54 -5.43
N LYS A 83 -15.91 12.86 -5.42
CA LYS A 83 -14.94 13.81 -4.88
C LYS A 83 -14.76 13.66 -3.37
N ALA A 84 -15.83 13.40 -2.64
CA ALA A 84 -15.78 13.14 -1.20
C ALA A 84 -14.96 11.87 -0.88
N VAL A 85 -15.14 10.80 -1.65
CA VAL A 85 -14.33 9.56 -1.54
C VAL A 85 -12.85 9.87 -1.76
N GLU A 86 -12.49 10.60 -2.83
CA GLU A 86 -11.09 10.95 -3.11
C GLU A 86 -10.44 11.73 -1.95
N ILE A 87 -11.16 12.75 -1.44
CA ILE A 87 -10.70 13.56 -0.32
C ILE A 87 -10.52 12.70 0.94
N HIS A 88 -11.48 11.83 1.23
CA HIS A 88 -11.47 10.97 2.41
C HIS A 88 -10.36 9.91 2.34
N GLU A 89 -10.13 9.31 1.18
CA GLU A 89 -9.02 8.37 0.96
C GLU A 89 -7.66 9.06 1.15
N ARG A 90 -7.51 10.33 0.76
CA ARG A 90 -6.31 11.11 1.05
C ARG A 90 -6.15 11.32 2.56
N ALA A 91 -7.21 11.74 3.25
CA ALA A 91 -7.19 11.91 4.70
C ALA A 91 -6.86 10.60 5.43
N MET A 92 -7.36 9.45 4.95
CA MET A 92 -7.02 8.14 5.51
C MET A 92 -5.55 7.77 5.30
N LYS A 93 -4.92 8.17 4.18
CA LYS A 93 -3.47 7.98 3.99
C LYS A 93 -2.68 8.78 5.03
N ASP A 94 -3.08 10.02 5.28
CA ASP A 94 -2.42 10.88 6.28
C ASP A 94 -2.61 10.32 7.70
N LEU A 95 -3.83 9.87 8.02
CA LEU A 95 -4.13 9.22 9.30
C LEU A 95 -3.31 7.93 9.47
N ARG A 96 -3.22 7.10 8.44
CA ARG A 96 -2.40 5.89 8.46
C ARG A 96 -0.94 6.24 8.75
N ALA A 97 -0.39 7.25 8.09
CA ALA A 97 0.99 7.66 8.30
C ALA A 97 1.23 8.12 9.76
N LYS A 98 0.32 8.94 10.31
CA LYS A 98 0.35 9.40 11.70
C LYS A 98 0.32 8.22 12.69
N LEU A 99 -0.68 7.34 12.59
CA LEU A 99 -0.84 6.20 13.49
C LEU A 99 0.32 5.20 13.35
N SER A 100 0.81 4.98 12.12
CA SER A 100 1.95 4.10 11.88
C SER A 100 3.22 4.65 12.53
N ALA A 101 3.44 5.97 12.46
CA ALA A 101 4.58 6.61 13.13
C ALA A 101 4.52 6.46 14.66
N GLU A 102 3.32 6.55 15.25
CA GLU A 102 3.11 6.31 16.68
C GLU A 102 3.44 4.86 17.07
N ILE A 103 2.89 3.88 16.34
CA ILE A 103 3.18 2.46 16.56
C ILE A 103 4.68 2.19 16.43
N CYS A 104 5.33 2.70 15.38
CA CYS A 104 6.76 2.53 15.17
C CYS A 104 7.58 3.15 16.31
N ARG A 105 7.17 4.29 16.87
CA ARG A 105 7.84 4.92 18.02
C ARG A 105 7.76 4.03 19.25
N GLU A 106 6.60 3.43 19.53
CA GLU A 106 6.42 2.48 20.63
C GLU A 106 7.25 1.22 20.46
N LEU A 107 7.39 0.73 19.22
CA LEU A 107 8.13 -0.50 18.90
C LEU A 107 9.63 -0.28 18.74
N LYS A 108 10.08 0.97 18.59
CA LYS A 108 11.50 1.32 18.38
C LYS A 108 12.43 0.65 19.40
N PRO A 109 12.13 0.60 20.72
CA PRO A 109 13.00 -0.06 21.69
C PRO A 109 13.09 -1.58 21.50
N GLN A 110 12.01 -2.24 21.07
CA GLN A 110 12.03 -3.68 20.80
C GLN A 110 12.84 -3.98 19.53
N TYR A 111 12.61 -3.20 18.47
CA TYR A 111 13.38 -3.32 17.23
C TYR A 111 14.87 -3.04 17.45
N ARG A 112 15.21 -2.08 18.31
CA ARG A 112 16.59 -1.82 18.73
C ARG A 112 17.29 -3.07 19.28
N LYS A 113 16.61 -3.86 20.12
CA LYS A 113 17.16 -5.13 20.64
C LYS A 113 17.38 -6.17 19.54
N ILE A 114 16.52 -6.18 18.53
CA ILE A 114 16.68 -7.06 17.36
C ILE A 114 17.90 -6.63 16.55
N VAL A 115 18.04 -5.35 16.25
CA VAL A 115 19.20 -4.79 15.52
C VAL A 115 20.50 -5.03 16.28
N GLN A 116 20.50 -4.89 17.61
CA GLN A 116 21.66 -5.20 18.45
C GLN A 116 22.09 -6.67 18.29
N ARG A 117 21.14 -7.62 18.34
CA ARG A 117 21.45 -9.04 18.15
C ARG A 117 22.04 -9.33 16.76
N VAL A 118 21.57 -8.64 15.73
CA VAL A 118 22.14 -8.74 14.38
C VAL A 118 23.56 -8.19 14.37
N ALA A 119 23.80 -7.05 15.02
CA ALA A 119 25.14 -6.45 15.14
C ALA A 119 26.11 -7.38 15.87
N ASP A 120 25.70 -7.97 17.01
CA ASP A 120 26.54 -8.90 17.78
C ASP A 120 26.93 -10.13 16.93
N ALA A 121 25.96 -10.69 16.19
CA ALA A 121 26.21 -11.81 15.28
C ALA A 121 27.13 -11.43 14.11
N ALA A 122 26.98 -10.21 13.59
CA ALA A 122 27.82 -9.70 12.52
C ALA A 122 29.27 -9.50 12.97
N MET A 123 29.50 -8.97 14.18
CA MET A 123 30.85 -8.88 14.77
C MET A 123 31.49 -10.26 14.96
N ALA A 124 30.72 -11.24 15.41
CA ALA A 124 31.21 -12.62 15.55
C ALA A 124 31.58 -13.23 14.19
N LEU A 125 30.78 -12.97 13.15
CA LEU A 125 31.06 -13.41 11.78
C LEU A 125 32.32 -12.75 11.23
N ASP A 126 32.48 -11.43 11.42
CA ASP A 126 33.67 -10.69 11.00
C ASP A 126 34.95 -11.27 11.63
N ALA A 127 34.95 -11.47 12.95
CA ALA A 127 36.07 -12.08 13.66
C ALA A 127 36.41 -13.49 13.12
N ALA A 128 35.39 -14.31 12.82
CA ALA A 128 35.60 -15.64 12.24
C ALA A 128 36.15 -15.58 10.81
N MET A 129 35.67 -14.64 9.98
CA MET A 129 36.16 -14.43 8.62
C MET A 129 37.61 -13.91 8.60
N GLN A 130 37.97 -13.02 9.51
CA GLN A 130 39.35 -12.54 9.64
C GLN A 130 40.28 -13.65 10.09
N ALA A 131 39.90 -14.44 11.11
CA ALA A 131 40.71 -15.58 11.54
C ALA A 131 40.93 -16.62 10.43
N GLU A 132 39.91 -16.89 9.61
CA GLU A 132 40.01 -17.78 8.46
C GLU A 132 40.91 -17.21 7.36
N LYS A 133 40.80 -15.91 7.08
CA LYS A 133 41.68 -15.20 6.15
C LYS A 133 43.13 -15.22 6.63
N ASP A 134 43.39 -14.87 7.89
CA ASP A 134 44.71 -14.86 8.49
C ASP A 134 45.38 -16.24 8.41
N PHE A 135 44.61 -17.31 8.66
CA PHE A 135 45.11 -18.67 8.52
C PHE A 135 45.56 -18.98 7.08
N ARG A 136 44.76 -18.61 6.07
CA ARG A 136 45.17 -18.79 4.67
C ARG A 136 46.38 -17.93 4.30
N ASP A 137 46.43 -16.69 4.80
CA ASP A 137 47.56 -15.79 4.55
C ASP A 137 48.85 -16.35 5.17
N GLN A 138 48.78 -16.99 6.33
CA GLN A 138 49.91 -17.70 6.94
C GLN A 138 50.37 -18.91 6.10
N LEU A 139 49.43 -19.72 5.58
CA LEU A 139 49.79 -20.83 4.67
C LEU A 139 50.49 -20.31 3.41
N PHE A 140 49.99 -19.21 2.85
CA PHE A 140 50.60 -18.56 1.69
C PHE A 140 52.00 -18.02 2.00
N GLN A 141 52.18 -17.34 3.14
CA GLN A 141 53.49 -16.82 3.57
C GLN A 141 54.52 -17.93 3.85
N ALA A 142 54.06 -19.10 4.28
CA ALA A 142 54.90 -20.28 4.48
C ALA A 142 55.21 -21.04 3.18
N ASP A 143 54.82 -20.51 2.01
CA ASP A 143 54.95 -21.13 0.69
C ASP A 143 54.26 -22.51 0.61
N ILE A 144 53.17 -22.69 1.36
CA ILE A 144 52.39 -23.93 1.38
C ILE A 144 51.29 -23.84 0.32
N ALA A 145 51.41 -24.67 -0.72
CA ALA A 145 50.36 -24.86 -1.72
C ALA A 145 49.16 -25.61 -1.11
N TYR A 146 48.20 -24.86 -0.55
CA TYR A 146 47.02 -25.44 0.08
C TYR A 146 45.82 -25.61 -0.87
N ALA A 147 45.87 -24.94 -2.03
CA ALA A 147 44.83 -25.00 -3.06
C ALA A 147 44.68 -26.44 -3.59
N GLY A 148 43.53 -27.07 -3.31
CA GLY A 148 43.23 -28.47 -3.68
C GLY A 148 43.25 -29.46 -2.51
N HIS A 149 43.82 -29.08 -1.36
CA HIS A 149 43.83 -29.89 -0.14
C HIS A 149 42.97 -29.27 0.96
N LEU A 150 42.94 -27.95 1.03
CA LEU A 150 42.03 -27.16 1.86
C LEU A 150 41.28 -26.20 0.95
N VAL A 151 40.03 -26.53 0.63
CA VAL A 151 39.20 -25.67 -0.22
C VAL A 151 38.73 -24.46 0.59
N PRO A 152 39.09 -23.22 0.22
CA PRO A 152 38.56 -22.03 0.88
C PRO A 152 37.05 -22.01 0.84
N THR A 153 36.42 -21.88 2.00
CA THR A 153 34.97 -21.73 2.13
C THR A 153 34.67 -20.34 2.66
N VAL A 154 34.67 -19.37 1.75
CA VAL A 154 34.51 -17.95 2.09
C VAL A 154 33.04 -17.58 2.14
N PHE A 155 32.65 -16.83 3.16
CA PHE A 155 31.31 -16.25 3.23
C PHE A 155 31.22 -15.03 2.29
N HIS A 156 30.69 -15.24 1.09
CA HIS A 156 30.61 -14.20 0.06
C HIS A 156 29.47 -13.20 0.32
N GLY A 157 29.64 -11.97 -0.20
CA GLY A 157 28.58 -10.95 -0.27
C GLY A 157 28.39 -10.09 0.99
N VAL A 158 29.02 -10.45 2.11
CA VAL A 158 28.95 -9.66 3.36
C VAL A 158 30.15 -8.70 3.48
N GLY A 159 31.36 -9.21 3.24
CA GLY A 159 32.62 -8.49 3.48
C GLY A 159 32.97 -8.39 4.96
N THR A 160 33.93 -7.54 5.30
CA THR A 160 34.47 -7.38 6.66
C THR A 160 34.35 -5.94 7.14
N LEU A 161 34.48 -5.71 8.46
CA LEU A 161 34.44 -4.38 9.05
C LEU A 161 35.64 -3.50 8.68
N ASP A 162 36.73 -4.10 8.19
CA ASP A 162 37.91 -3.37 7.69
C ASP A 162 37.69 -2.72 6.32
N ASP A 163 36.69 -3.18 5.57
CA ASP A 163 36.30 -2.58 4.29
C ASP A 163 35.09 -1.68 4.51
N ASP A 164 35.29 -0.37 4.41
CA ASP A 164 34.23 0.64 4.56
C ASP A 164 33.08 0.47 3.55
N ASN A 165 33.35 -0.16 2.39
CA ASN A 165 32.35 -0.40 1.36
C ASN A 165 31.64 -1.75 1.51
N SER A 166 31.99 -2.55 2.52
CA SER A 166 31.35 -3.84 2.78
C SER A 166 29.91 -3.69 3.24
N ARG A 167 29.12 -4.76 3.10
CA ARG A 167 27.72 -4.78 3.56
C ARG A 167 27.62 -4.76 5.07
N ILE A 168 28.57 -5.38 5.77
CA ILE A 168 28.63 -5.33 7.22
C ILE A 168 28.93 -3.89 7.68
N SER A 169 29.89 -3.19 7.09
CA SER A 169 30.21 -1.79 7.42
C SER A 169 29.03 -0.85 7.15
N GLN A 170 28.37 -0.98 5.99
CA GLN A 170 27.16 -0.23 5.64
C GLN A 170 26.05 -0.45 6.68
N PHE A 171 25.80 -1.70 7.09
CA PHE A 171 24.80 -2.01 8.12
C PHE A 171 25.10 -1.28 9.44
N PHE A 172 26.35 -1.27 9.91
CA PHE A 172 26.70 -0.57 11.14
C PHE A 172 26.52 0.95 11.03
N GLN A 173 26.89 1.54 9.88
CA GLN A 173 26.69 2.97 9.62
C GLN A 173 25.20 3.35 9.63
N GLU A 174 24.36 2.58 8.94
CA GLU A 174 22.91 2.78 8.90
C GLU A 174 22.26 2.58 10.29
N ALA A 175 22.65 1.54 11.00
CA ALA A 175 22.11 1.25 12.32
C ALA A 175 22.50 2.31 13.36
N ARG A 176 23.69 2.93 13.24
CA ARG A 176 24.10 4.07 14.05
C ARG A 176 23.36 5.35 13.66
N SER A 177 23.26 5.66 12.36
CA SER A 177 22.58 6.88 11.88
C SER A 177 21.10 6.88 12.23
N ALA A 178 20.44 5.71 12.24
CA ALA A 178 19.07 5.53 12.69
C ALA A 178 18.89 5.52 14.23
N GLY A 179 20.00 5.55 14.98
CA GLY A 179 20.03 5.56 16.45
C GLY A 179 19.70 4.22 17.10
N TYR A 180 19.90 3.10 16.40
CA TYR A 180 19.71 1.76 16.96
C TYR A 180 20.94 1.26 17.72
N LEU A 181 22.14 1.51 17.20
CA LEU A 181 23.39 1.19 17.89
C LEU A 181 23.98 2.46 18.49
N SER A 182 24.55 2.35 19.69
CA SER A 182 25.49 3.37 20.17
C SER A 182 26.76 3.28 19.35
N SER A 183 27.50 4.39 19.22
CA SER A 183 28.88 4.34 18.72
C SER A 183 29.65 3.26 19.49
N ILE A 184 30.16 2.28 18.76
CA ILE A 184 30.98 1.21 19.32
C ILE A 184 32.31 1.85 19.75
N GLN A 185 32.76 1.52 20.97
CA GLN A 185 34.10 1.86 21.49
C GLN A 185 35.19 1.14 20.71
#